data_AF-A0A7X7D417-F1
#
_entry.id   AF-A0A7X7D417-F1
#
_cell.length_a   1.000
_cell.length_b   1.000
_cell.length_c   1.000
_cell.angle_alpha   90.00
_cell.angle_beta   90.00
_cell.angle_gamma   90.00
#
_symmetry.space_group_name_H-M   'P 1'
#
loop_
_entity.id
_entity.type
_entity.pdbx_description
1 polymer ?
#
loop_
_entity_poly.entity_id
_entity_poly.type
_entity_poly.pdbx_seq_one_letter_code
_entity_poly.pdbx_strand_id
1 'polypeptide(L)' 'MSVTAPQGFVASGIHSGIKPSGDPDLSLVATASGEPVPGAAVFTANKLTAAP' A
#
# COMPACT_ATOMS: atom_id res chain seq x y z
N MET A 1 -10.99 -12.81 -2.69
CA MET A 1 -10.44 -12.56 -1.34
C MET A 1 -9.15 -11.77 -1.49
N SER A 2 -8.93 -10.72 -0.69
CA SER A 2 -7.77 -9.80 -0.80
C SER A 2 -7.35 -9.27 0.59
N VAL A 3 -6.61 -8.16 0.65
CA VAL A 3 -5.99 -7.58 1.87
C VAL A 3 -6.96 -7.20 2.99
N THR A 4 -8.25 -6.99 2.70
CA THR A 4 -9.30 -6.70 3.69
C THR A 4 -10.11 -7.94 4.11
N ALA A 5 -9.78 -9.13 3.61
CA ALA A 5 -10.43 -10.36 4.05
C ALA A 5 -10.11 -10.70 5.52
N PRO A 6 -8.86 -10.52 6.02
CA PRO A 6 -8.58 -10.59 7.45
C PRO A 6 -9.23 -9.41 8.19
N GLN A 7 -9.74 -9.67 9.39
CA GLN A 7 -10.29 -8.62 10.25
C GLN A 7 -9.18 -7.64 10.68
N GLY A 8 -9.56 -6.38 10.89
CA GLY A 8 -8.66 -5.35 11.40
C GLY A 8 -7.83 -4.62 10.35
N PHE A 9 -8.02 -4.89 9.05
CA PHE A 9 -7.39 -4.14 7.96
C PHE A 9 -8.41 -3.37 7.13
N VAL A 10 -8.04 -2.14 6.76
CA VAL A 10 -8.78 -1.28 5.82
C VAL A 10 -7.87 -0.92 4.66
N ALA A 11 -8.45 -0.71 3.48
CA ALA A 11 -7.71 -0.31 2.30
C ALA A 11 -8.53 0.67 1.45
N SER A 12 -7.84 1.59 0.79
CA SER A 12 -8.42 2.51 -0.19
C SER A 12 -7.44 2.78 -1.32
N GLY A 13 -7.98 3.12 -2.49
CA GLY A 13 -7.22 3.56 -3.65
C GLY A 13 -7.90 4.74 -4.31
N ILE A 14 -7.14 5.78 -4.63
CA ILE A 14 -7.64 7.01 -5.24
C ILE A 14 -6.81 7.39 -6.47
N HIS A 15 -7.37 8.25 -7.29
CA HIS A 15 -6.62 9.04 -8.25
C HIS A 15 -6.14 10.34 -7.57
N SER A 16 -4.84 10.46 -7.32
CA SER A 16 -4.17 11.62 -6.71
C SER A 16 -3.50 12.54 -7.74
N GLY A 17 -3.62 12.26 -9.04
CA GLY A 17 -3.14 13.13 -10.11
C GLY A 17 -1.77 12.74 -10.70
N ILE A 18 -1.23 11.56 -10.38
CA ILE A 18 0.04 11.08 -10.94
C ILE A 18 -0.17 10.53 -12.35
N LYS A 19 -1.25 9.76 -12.56
CA LYS A 19 -1.57 9.17 -13.88
C LYS A 19 -2.49 10.09 -14.67
N PRO A 20 -2.08 10.59 -15.85
CA PRO A 20 -2.94 11.44 -16.68
C PRO A 20 -4.24 10.77 -17.14
N SER A 21 -4.30 9.44 -17.13
CA SER A 21 -5.49 8.67 -17.52
C SER A 21 -6.66 8.80 -16.55
N GLY A 22 -6.43 9.28 -15.32
CA GLY A 22 -7.45 9.30 -14.26
C GLY A 22 -7.61 7.97 -13.52
N ASP A 23 -6.83 6.94 -13.86
CA ASP A 23 -6.84 5.68 -13.13
C ASP A 23 -6.28 5.86 -11.70
N PRO A 24 -6.72 5.05 -10.71
CA PRO A 24 -6.14 5.06 -9.37
C PRO A 24 -4.61 4.88 -9.41
N ASP A 25 -3.91 5.71 -8.66
CA ASP A 25 -2.46 5.84 -8.66
C ASP A 25 -1.84 5.99 -7.27
N LEU A 26 -2.68 6.17 -6.25
CA LEU A 26 -2.29 6.12 -4.84
C LEU A 26 -3.15 5.10 -4.10
N SER A 27 -2.52 4.30 -3.24
CA SER A 27 -3.20 3.33 -2.40
C SER A 27 -2.69 3.39 -0.97
N LEU A 28 -3.57 3.06 -0.02
CA LEU A 28 -3.25 2.94 1.38
C LEU A 28 -3.84 1.63 1.91
N VAL A 29 -3.02 0.90 2.67
CA VAL A 29 -3.45 -0.20 3.53
C VAL A 29 -3.08 0.17 4.95
N ALA A 30 -4.03 0.05 5.87
CA ALA A 30 -3.84 0.42 7.27
C ALA A 30 -4.56 -0.57 8.19
N THR A 31 -4.14 -0.59 9.45
CA THR A 31 -4.91 -1.24 10.51
C THR A 31 -6.14 -0.37 10.81
N ALA A 32 -7.29 -1.01 11.00
CA ALA A 32 -8.53 -0.30 11.29
C ALA A 32 -8.46 0.48 12.62
N SER A 33 -7.64 0.01 13.57
CA SER A 33 -7.37 0.69 14.84
C SER A 33 -6.35 1.82 14.74
N GLY A 34 -5.58 1.92 13.66
CA GLY A 34 -4.42 2.81 13.55
C GLY A 34 -3.20 2.37 14.37
N GLU A 35 -3.30 1.27 15.13
CA GLU A 35 -2.20 0.74 15.93
C GLU A 35 -1.19 -0.02 15.06
N PRO A 36 0.10 0.00 15.40
CA PRO A 36 1.12 -0.75 14.68
C PRO A 36 0.91 -2.25 14.83
N VAL A 37 1.21 -2.99 13.76
CA VAL A 37 1.23 -4.46 13.73
C VAL A 37 2.60 -4.96 13.31
N PRO A 38 3.00 -6.18 13.70
CA PRO A 38 4.23 -6.79 13.20
C PRO A 38 4.24 -6.84 11.67
N GLY A 39 5.33 -6.36 11.08
CA GLY A 39 5.55 -6.39 9.63
C GLY A 39 6.85 -7.12 9.29
N ALA A 40 6.86 -7.78 8.13
CA ALA A 40 8.07 -8.36 7.54
C ALA A 40 8.11 -7.99 6.05
N ALA A 41 9.31 -7.72 5.52
CA ALA A 41 9.51 -7.33 4.15
C ALA A 41 10.85 -7.86 3.61
N VAL A 42 10.91 -8.03 2.29
CA VAL A 42 12.15 -8.26 1.53
C VAL A 42 12.23 -7.21 0.44
N PHE A 43 13.45 -6.87 0.03
CA PHE A 43 13.72 -5.78 -0.91
C PHE A 43 14.50 -6.30 -2.12
N THR A 44 14.49 -5.52 -3.20
CA THR A 44 15.26 -5.86 -4.41
C THR A 44 16.77 -5.88 -4.12
N ALA A 45 17.49 -6.83 -4.73
CA ALA A 45 18.96 -6.92 -4.64
C ALA A 45 19.68 -6.09 -5.72
N ASN A 46 18.94 -5.34 -6.54
CA ASN A 46 19.53 -4.46 -7.55
C ASN A 46 20.36 -3.35 -6.89
N LYS A 47 21.53 -3.03 -7.45
CA LYS A 47 22.41 -1.96 -6.95
C LYS A 47 21.84 -0.55 -7.17
N LEU A 48 20.98 -0.38 -8.17
CA LEU A 48 20.25 0.86 -8.44
C LEU A 48 18.83 0.76 -7.85
N THR A 49 18.71 0.98 -6.54
CA THR A 49 17.44 0.94 -5.83
C THR A 49 16.75 2.31 -5.87
N ALA A 50 15.42 2.30 -5.98
CA ALA A 50 14.60 3.50 -5.79
C ALA A 50 14.62 3.96 -4.32
N ALA A 51 14.25 5.22 -4.07
CA ALA A 51 14.20 5.78 -2.74
C ALA A 51 13.09 5.16 -1.89
N PRO A 52 11.90 5.75 -1.84
CA PRO A 52 10.65 5.14 -2.33
C PRO A 52 9.60 6.17 -2.79
#